data_AF-A0A956R8M4-F1
#
_entry.id   AF-A0A956R8M4-F1
#
_cell.length_a   1.000
_cell.length_b   1.000
_cell.length_c   1.000
_cell.angle_alpha   90.00
_cell.angle_beta   90.00
_cell.angle_gamma   90.00
#
_symmetry.space_group_name_H-M   'P 1'
#
loop_
_entity.id
_entity.type
_entity.pdbx_description
1 polymer ?
#
loop_
_entity_poly.entity_id
_entity_poly.type
_entity_poly.pdbx_seq_one_letter_code
_entity_poly.pdbx_strand_id
1 'polypeptide(L)'
;MRAHPRIVTLCALAGSLWLGACGEDSKPEGKDVEAPLAVGQTRELELRYLALDVEGFDNRLSLEDLRAMPRSILADVWLADLDVTPLMVNSLEQLRTLPPDEVDALGPAAQNMRTLLLMTPDNANLQGTSLEELIALSASVGIPPAKALANLLGVDAVTDDFIPPDVVADVMLRHVVGSHPNAKWRRGPVDSEHPDGLYPVAENSLPLTLIDVVTNFEDMAERFGPLGNHPGFVSEARGLTVVEEDFVMSTKVNANALPFKGADLGLGSVASINSVGSQIETVHDYSDPEWMDIQGLVPDPMVSQLTFRVVENDQFILGGTSREPLGQGNSPAWDLPEWEFERLIVEMGRQVAAQVPAHCDTYELGTGADAFTACIDEYGWVTMETFNGLGNPPPPGYLWDLILEIAQVRLHDGGLAEGEADVALSLHDVSVGVETDELIAQTRSNLEQNPEALREFASLITDSTQGDADFYYVRVGHEGLAEDQGDWLFFIDEDDLRLDDEGRPVRDYAYEAPGFFADADLHTKLSTLEAVDGDVAHEKVRVEPGDVLYVLDDDDARFEVRLGDKPSRSWVHLSLTRLE
;
A
#
# COMPACT_ATOMS: atom_id res chain seq x y z
N MET A 1 -35.50 58.00 4.99
CA MET A 1 -34.86 56.66 5.06
C MET A 1 -33.48 56.76 4.39
N ARG A 2 -32.45 56.04 4.87
CA ARG A 2 -31.07 56.20 4.38
C ARG A 2 -30.72 55.18 3.30
N ALA A 3 -30.13 55.67 2.21
CA ALA A 3 -29.40 54.89 1.21
C ALA A 3 -27.89 55.25 1.26
N HIS A 4 -27.09 54.56 0.45
CA HIS A 4 -25.66 54.80 0.18
C HIS A 4 -25.40 56.19 -0.49
N PRO A 5 -24.17 56.59 -0.91
CA PRO A 5 -22.86 55.91 -0.83
C PRO A 5 -21.68 56.82 -0.39
N ARG A 6 -20.44 56.31 -0.47
CA ARG A 6 -19.29 57.03 -1.11
C ARG A 6 -18.10 56.12 -1.42
N ILE A 7 -17.20 56.61 -2.29
CA ILE A 7 -16.16 55.86 -3.03
C ILE A 7 -15.00 56.83 -3.36
N VAL A 8 -13.73 56.38 -3.25
CA VAL A 8 -12.49 56.96 -3.86
C VAL A 8 -12.10 58.41 -3.39
N THR A 9 -10.85 58.92 -3.37
CA THR A 9 -9.47 58.47 -3.73
C THR A 9 -8.57 58.51 -2.45
N LEU A 10 -7.22 58.67 -2.37
CA LEU A 10 -6.10 59.08 -3.26
C LEU A 10 -4.76 58.47 -2.75
N CYS A 11 -3.70 58.44 -3.59
CA CYS A 11 -2.32 58.06 -3.18
C CYS A 11 -1.46 59.26 -2.74
N ALA A 12 -0.55 59.07 -1.78
CA ALA A 12 0.68 59.85 -1.59
C ALA A 12 1.72 58.96 -0.87
N LEU A 13 2.86 58.60 -1.49
CA LEU A 13 4.12 59.36 -1.71
C LEU A 13 5.07 59.37 -0.50
N ALA A 14 6.33 59.02 -0.79
CA ALA A 14 7.41 58.70 0.14
C ALA A 14 7.83 59.81 1.13
N GLY A 15 8.42 59.39 2.26
CA GLY A 15 8.98 60.29 3.27
C GLY A 15 9.88 59.57 4.28
N SER A 16 11.06 59.11 3.86
CA SER A 16 12.04 58.45 4.74
C SER A 16 12.66 59.45 5.72
N LEU A 17 12.52 59.19 7.02
CA LEU A 17 13.22 59.89 8.10
C LEU A 17 13.78 58.88 9.11
N TRP A 18 15.09 58.98 9.35
CA TRP A 18 15.81 58.23 10.37
C TRP A 18 15.63 58.87 11.76
N LEU A 19 16.14 58.17 12.79
CA LEU A 19 16.05 58.44 14.23
C LEU A 19 14.72 57.96 14.85
N GLY A 20 14.73 57.12 15.89
CA GLY A 20 15.87 56.46 16.52
C GLY A 20 15.56 56.01 17.94
N ALA A 21 15.43 54.71 18.14
CA ALA A 21 15.30 54.09 19.45
C ALA A 21 16.15 52.81 19.46
N CYS A 22 17.06 52.69 20.42
CA CYS A 22 17.79 51.45 20.64
C CYS A 22 16.83 50.47 21.34
N GLY A 23 16.31 49.49 20.61
CA GLY A 23 16.17 48.17 21.21
C GLY A 23 17.58 47.63 21.36
N GLU A 24 17.96 47.19 22.56
CA GLU A 24 19.18 46.41 22.72
C GLU A 24 18.96 45.05 22.03
N ASP A 25 19.94 44.60 21.24
CA ASP A 25 19.88 43.28 20.61
C ASP A 25 19.82 42.21 21.71
N SER A 26 18.62 41.74 22.01
CA SER A 26 18.40 40.51 22.77
C SER A 26 18.90 39.36 21.92
N LYS A 27 20.21 39.12 21.98
CA LYS A 27 20.81 37.87 21.51
C LYS A 27 19.97 36.72 22.06
N PRO A 28 19.71 35.65 21.29
CA PRO A 28 19.30 34.41 21.93
C PRO A 28 20.36 34.07 22.99
N GLU A 29 19.91 33.81 24.20
CA GLU A 29 20.75 33.09 25.15
C GLU A 29 21.08 31.76 24.48
N GLY A 30 22.37 31.53 24.20
CA GLY A 30 22.79 30.22 23.76
C GLY A 30 22.43 29.26 24.88
N LYS A 31 21.76 28.15 24.57
CA LYS A 31 21.69 27.02 25.50
C LYS A 31 23.14 26.67 25.85
N ASP A 32 23.57 26.96 27.07
CA ASP A 32 24.84 26.45 27.58
C ASP A 32 24.69 24.92 27.57
N VAL A 33 25.37 24.27 26.63
CA VAL A 33 25.40 22.81 26.56
C VAL A 33 26.11 22.34 27.82
N GLU A 34 25.37 21.76 28.75
CA GLU A 34 25.96 21.24 29.97
C GLU A 34 27.03 20.21 29.60
N ALA A 35 28.23 20.35 30.17
CA ALA A 35 29.27 19.35 29.98
C ALA A 35 28.82 18.01 30.62
N PRO A 36 29.28 16.85 30.13
CA PRO A 36 29.03 15.56 30.79
C PRO A 36 29.42 15.52 32.27
N LEU A 37 28.80 14.62 33.04
CA LEU A 37 29.23 14.30 34.40
C LEU A 37 30.63 13.69 34.39
N ALA A 38 31.56 14.27 35.16
CA ALA A 38 32.88 13.68 35.37
C ALA A 38 32.83 12.59 36.48
N VAL A 39 33.75 11.63 36.42
CA VAL A 39 33.88 10.58 37.45
C VAL A 39 34.06 11.18 38.85
N GLY A 40 33.21 10.77 39.79
CA GLY A 40 33.15 11.29 41.16
C GLY A 40 32.45 12.66 41.31
N GLN A 41 31.85 13.20 40.24
CA GLN A 41 31.00 14.38 40.31
C GLN A 41 29.56 13.98 40.63
N THR A 42 28.93 14.73 41.53
CA THR A 42 27.49 14.64 41.83
C THR A 42 26.73 15.81 41.18
N ARG A 43 25.52 15.57 40.69
CA ARG A 43 24.50 16.59 40.38
C ARG A 43 23.20 16.26 41.09
N GLU A 44 22.43 17.29 41.38
CA GLU A 44 21.12 17.20 42.03
C GLU A 44 20.03 17.50 41.00
N LEU A 45 19.08 16.58 40.83
CA LEU A 45 17.92 16.72 39.95
C LEU A 45 16.61 16.78 40.76
N GLU A 46 15.59 17.37 40.14
CA GLU A 46 14.20 17.31 40.61
C GLU A 46 13.32 16.82 39.47
N LEU A 47 12.93 15.54 39.50
CA LEU A 47 12.00 14.98 38.52
C LEU A 47 10.56 15.18 39.02
N ARG A 48 9.70 15.61 38.11
CA ARG A 48 8.29 15.91 38.40
C ARG A 48 7.37 15.01 37.60
N TYR A 49 6.49 14.30 38.29
CA TYR A 49 5.37 13.62 37.66
C TYR A 49 4.39 14.67 37.11
N LEU A 50 4.15 14.59 35.82
CA LEU A 50 3.21 15.41 35.06
C LEU A 50 2.24 14.46 34.36
N ALA A 51 1.08 14.26 34.98
CA ALA A 51 -0.07 13.68 34.33
C ALA A 51 -1.08 14.79 34.01
N LEU A 52 -1.48 14.86 32.76
CA LEU A 52 -2.68 15.52 32.28
C LEU A 52 -3.34 14.51 31.33
N ASP A 53 -4.01 13.54 31.92
CA ASP A 53 -4.69 12.47 31.20
C ASP A 53 -5.91 13.07 30.49
N VAL A 54 -5.90 13.08 29.16
CA VAL A 54 -6.98 13.63 28.34
C VAL A 54 -7.71 12.48 27.66
N GLU A 55 -8.94 12.23 28.08
CA GLU A 55 -9.86 11.30 27.41
C GLU A 55 -10.38 11.94 26.11
N GLY A 56 -10.32 11.19 24.99
CA GLY A 56 -10.95 11.56 23.72
C GLY A 56 -10.49 12.90 23.12
N PHE A 57 -9.19 13.22 23.21
CA PHE A 57 -8.62 14.42 22.59
C PHE A 57 -8.79 14.40 21.07
N ASP A 58 -9.56 15.36 20.54
CA ASP A 58 -9.84 15.56 19.10
C ASP A 58 -8.58 16.08 18.39
N ASN A 59 -7.80 15.15 17.86
CA ASN A 59 -6.58 15.38 17.10
C ASN A 59 -6.92 15.49 15.61
N ARG A 60 -6.54 16.59 14.95
CA ARG A 60 -6.95 16.91 13.58
C ARG A 60 -5.73 17.18 12.71
N LEU A 61 -5.60 16.38 11.67
CA LEU A 61 -4.47 16.40 10.76
C LEU A 61 -4.96 16.81 9.38
N SER A 62 -4.52 18.00 8.96
CA SER A 62 -4.72 18.44 7.59
C SER A 62 -3.78 17.72 6.63
N LEU A 63 -4.05 17.87 5.34
CA LEU A 63 -3.14 17.42 4.29
C LEU A 63 -1.75 18.09 4.34
N GLU A 64 -1.60 19.26 4.98
CA GLU A 64 -0.27 19.87 5.21
C GLU A 64 0.48 19.17 6.35
N ASP A 65 -0.21 18.85 7.46
CA ASP A 65 0.37 18.15 8.61
C ASP A 65 0.83 16.73 8.23
N LEU A 66 0.00 15.99 7.49
CA LEU A 66 0.37 14.66 6.99
C LEU A 66 1.53 14.70 6.00
N ARG A 67 1.64 15.75 5.16
CA ARG A 67 2.79 15.93 4.23
C ARG A 67 4.09 16.31 4.93
N ALA A 68 4.03 16.72 6.20
CA ALA A 68 5.21 16.97 7.02
C ALA A 68 5.76 15.70 7.71
N MET A 69 5.03 14.57 7.67
CA MET A 69 5.46 13.32 8.29
C MET A 69 6.48 12.54 7.44
N PRO A 70 7.36 11.73 8.07
CA PRO A 70 8.23 10.79 7.36
C PRO A 70 7.46 9.85 6.44
N ARG A 71 7.91 9.73 5.18
CA ARG A 71 7.24 8.92 4.14
C ARG A 71 7.22 7.42 4.44
N SER A 72 8.13 6.92 5.29
CA SER A 72 8.13 5.55 5.82
C SER A 72 6.85 5.26 6.60
N ILE A 73 6.58 6.06 7.62
CA ILE A 73 5.42 5.92 8.53
C ILE A 73 4.12 5.97 7.72
N LEU A 74 4.01 6.91 6.78
CA LEU A 74 2.87 7.02 5.87
C LEU A 74 2.70 5.79 4.95
N ALA A 75 3.78 5.10 4.60
CA ALA A 75 3.75 3.88 3.77
C ALA A 75 3.44 2.60 4.58
N ASP A 76 3.69 2.62 5.89
CA ASP A 76 3.44 1.50 6.79
C ASP A 76 2.02 1.52 7.40
N VAL A 77 1.36 2.68 7.44
CA VAL A 77 -0.08 2.79 7.71
C VAL A 77 -0.90 2.30 6.50
N TRP A 78 -1.23 1.00 6.51
CA TRP A 78 -2.23 0.39 5.62
C TRP A 78 -3.64 0.90 5.93
N LEU A 79 -4.42 1.21 4.89
CA LEU A 79 -5.80 1.71 4.98
C LEU A 79 -6.81 0.67 4.47
N ALA A 80 -6.62 0.13 3.26
CA ALA A 80 -7.61 -0.73 2.60
C ALA A 80 -6.97 -1.63 1.53
N ASP A 81 -7.65 -2.69 1.11
CA ASP A 81 -7.29 -3.45 -0.09
C ASP A 81 -8.29 -3.08 -1.20
N LEU A 82 -7.98 -2.00 -1.92
CA LEU A 82 -8.84 -1.36 -2.92
C LEU A 82 -9.11 -2.28 -4.11
N ASP A 83 -10.33 -2.79 -4.26
CA ASP A 83 -10.75 -3.57 -5.43
C ASP A 83 -10.61 -2.74 -6.71
N VAL A 84 -9.75 -3.19 -7.64
CA VAL A 84 -9.54 -2.55 -8.94
C VAL A 84 -10.29 -3.24 -10.08
N THR A 85 -11.22 -4.15 -9.77
CA THR A 85 -12.15 -4.73 -10.75
C THR A 85 -12.96 -3.65 -11.49
N PRO A 86 -13.56 -2.63 -10.82
CA PRO A 86 -14.28 -1.57 -11.53
C PRO A 86 -13.34 -0.73 -12.41
N LEU A 87 -12.15 -0.38 -11.89
CA LEU A 87 -11.12 0.35 -12.62
C LEU A 87 -10.70 -0.38 -13.91
N MET A 88 -10.49 -1.71 -13.86
CA MET A 88 -10.13 -2.53 -15.02
C MET A 88 -11.27 -2.60 -16.05
N VAL A 89 -12.52 -2.81 -15.61
CA VAL A 89 -13.69 -2.85 -16.51
C VAL A 89 -13.92 -1.49 -17.18
N ASN A 90 -13.85 -0.39 -16.41
CA ASN A 90 -13.93 0.98 -16.93
C ASN A 90 -12.80 1.25 -17.96
N SER A 91 -11.59 0.77 -17.68
CA SER A 91 -10.42 0.91 -18.54
C SER A 91 -10.59 0.21 -19.90
N LEU A 92 -11.06 -1.04 -19.88
CA LEU A 92 -11.29 -1.84 -21.09
C LEU A 92 -12.43 -1.24 -21.94
N GLU A 93 -13.53 -0.79 -21.32
CA GLU A 93 -14.64 -0.21 -22.06
C GLU A 93 -14.32 1.20 -22.59
N GLN A 94 -13.53 2.01 -21.88
CA GLN A 94 -12.99 3.26 -22.43
C GLN A 94 -12.17 2.99 -23.70
N LEU A 95 -11.23 2.03 -23.65
CA LEU A 95 -10.40 1.65 -24.79
C LEU A 95 -11.25 1.18 -26.00
N ARG A 96 -12.27 0.35 -25.76
CA ARG A 96 -13.22 -0.09 -26.81
C ARG A 96 -14.00 1.07 -27.40
N THR A 97 -14.41 2.05 -26.59
CA THR A 97 -15.28 3.16 -27.00
C THR A 97 -14.56 4.43 -27.49
N LEU A 98 -13.22 4.48 -27.45
CA LEU A 98 -12.42 5.65 -27.89
C LEU A 98 -12.87 6.26 -29.25
N PRO A 99 -12.96 7.59 -29.35
CA PRO A 99 -13.16 8.31 -30.61
C PRO A 99 -12.11 7.98 -31.67
N PRO A 100 -12.46 7.93 -32.97
CA PRO A 100 -11.51 7.57 -34.03
C PRO A 100 -10.25 8.43 -34.09
N ASP A 101 -10.35 9.73 -33.76
CA ASP A 101 -9.24 10.68 -33.72
C ASP A 101 -8.33 10.51 -32.48
N GLU A 102 -8.81 9.86 -31.43
CA GLU A 102 -7.99 9.42 -30.30
C GLU A 102 -7.33 8.05 -30.60
N VAL A 103 -8.04 7.15 -31.28
CA VAL A 103 -7.47 5.87 -31.77
C VAL A 103 -6.34 6.11 -32.78
N ASP A 104 -6.50 7.06 -33.71
CA ASP A 104 -5.46 7.48 -34.67
C ASP A 104 -4.20 8.06 -33.97
N ALA A 105 -4.30 8.47 -32.70
CA ALA A 105 -3.19 8.97 -31.90
C ALA A 105 -2.47 7.90 -31.06
N LEU A 106 -3.05 6.70 -30.91
CA LEU A 106 -2.43 5.56 -30.23
C LEU A 106 -1.23 5.02 -31.03
N GLY A 107 -0.26 4.42 -30.34
CA GLY A 107 0.79 3.63 -30.98
C GLY A 107 0.26 2.34 -31.61
N PRO A 108 0.92 1.75 -32.63
CA PRO A 108 0.40 0.59 -33.37
C PRO A 108 0.00 -0.60 -32.48
N ALA A 109 0.84 -0.96 -31.50
CA ALA A 109 0.54 -2.01 -30.51
C ALA A 109 -0.79 -1.77 -29.77
N ALA A 110 -1.06 -0.53 -29.34
CA ALA A 110 -2.29 -0.15 -28.68
C ALA A 110 -3.51 -0.13 -29.64
N GLN A 111 -3.32 0.25 -30.91
CA GLN A 111 -4.36 0.11 -31.94
C GLN A 111 -4.69 -1.37 -32.20
N ASN A 112 -3.69 -2.25 -32.22
CA ASN A 112 -3.85 -3.68 -32.43
C ASN A 112 -4.51 -4.35 -31.22
N MET A 113 -4.13 -3.99 -29.99
CA MET A 113 -4.82 -4.42 -28.76
C MET A 113 -6.29 -3.96 -28.75
N ARG A 114 -6.58 -2.73 -29.17
CA ARG A 114 -7.96 -2.28 -29.33
C ARG A 114 -8.73 -3.07 -30.39
N THR A 115 -8.07 -3.46 -31.48
CA THR A 115 -8.64 -4.34 -32.51
C THR A 115 -8.91 -5.76 -31.97
N LEU A 116 -8.06 -6.28 -31.10
CA LEU A 116 -8.27 -7.55 -30.39
C LEU A 116 -9.48 -7.51 -29.44
N LEU A 117 -9.64 -6.43 -28.66
CA LEU A 117 -10.79 -6.20 -27.77
C LEU A 117 -12.12 -5.90 -28.52
N LEU A 118 -12.05 -5.81 -29.85
CA LEU A 118 -13.17 -5.65 -30.77
C LEU A 118 -13.18 -6.78 -31.83
N MET A 119 -12.45 -7.87 -31.57
CA MET A 119 -12.40 -9.03 -32.46
C MET A 119 -13.70 -9.82 -32.34
N THR A 120 -14.21 -10.29 -33.48
CA THR A 120 -15.41 -11.11 -33.64
C THR A 120 -15.14 -12.21 -34.66
N PRO A 121 -15.94 -13.28 -34.70
CA PRO A 121 -15.78 -14.32 -35.73
C PRO A 121 -15.81 -13.80 -37.18
N ASP A 122 -16.55 -12.72 -37.48
CA ASP A 122 -16.63 -12.10 -38.82
C ASP A 122 -15.38 -11.27 -39.18
N ASN A 123 -14.63 -10.78 -38.19
CA ASN A 123 -13.44 -9.94 -38.41
C ASN A 123 -12.10 -10.60 -38.04
N ALA A 124 -12.07 -11.83 -37.49
CA ALA A 124 -10.85 -12.54 -37.12
C ALA A 124 -9.90 -12.79 -38.33
N ASN A 125 -8.58 -12.79 -38.08
CA ASN A 125 -7.58 -13.16 -39.09
C ASN A 125 -7.12 -14.62 -38.88
N LEU A 126 -7.19 -15.43 -39.93
CA LEU A 126 -6.72 -16.82 -39.93
C LEU A 126 -5.48 -17.05 -40.81
N GLN A 127 -4.95 -16.03 -41.49
CA GLN A 127 -3.72 -16.18 -42.27
C GLN A 127 -2.52 -16.30 -41.33
N GLY A 128 -1.65 -17.29 -41.56
CA GLY A 128 -0.48 -17.56 -40.70
C GLY A 128 -0.76 -18.46 -39.49
N THR A 129 -2.02 -18.80 -39.19
CA THR A 129 -2.38 -19.69 -38.07
C THR A 129 -2.63 -21.13 -38.54
N SER A 130 -2.70 -22.07 -37.60
CA SER A 130 -3.18 -23.44 -37.83
C SER A 130 -4.56 -23.52 -38.51
N LEU A 131 -5.38 -22.47 -38.39
CA LEU A 131 -6.68 -22.34 -39.03
C LEU A 131 -6.64 -21.73 -40.44
N GLU A 132 -5.49 -21.43 -41.05
CA GLU A 132 -5.45 -20.87 -42.43
C GLU A 132 -6.16 -21.79 -43.45
N GLU A 133 -6.00 -23.11 -43.32
CA GLU A 133 -6.65 -24.10 -44.18
C GLU A 133 -8.19 -24.07 -44.04
N LEU A 134 -8.74 -23.56 -42.92
CA LEU A 134 -10.19 -23.35 -42.78
C LEU A 134 -10.70 -22.33 -43.81
N ILE A 135 -9.90 -21.32 -44.20
CA ILE A 135 -10.25 -20.36 -45.25
C ILE A 135 -10.48 -21.10 -46.59
N ALA A 136 -9.55 -21.98 -46.96
CA ALA A 136 -9.61 -22.75 -48.19
C ALA A 136 -10.77 -23.77 -48.17
N LEU A 137 -10.96 -24.45 -47.04
CA LEU A 137 -12.07 -25.38 -46.81
C LEU A 137 -13.42 -24.65 -46.93
N SER A 138 -13.64 -23.58 -46.17
CA SER A 138 -14.82 -22.71 -46.25
C SER A 138 -15.13 -22.20 -47.66
N ALA A 139 -14.10 -21.73 -48.38
CA ALA A 139 -14.25 -21.24 -49.75
C ALA A 139 -14.66 -22.36 -50.73
N SER A 140 -14.22 -23.61 -50.50
CA SER A 140 -14.59 -24.76 -51.33
C SER A 140 -16.04 -25.23 -51.12
N VAL A 141 -16.62 -24.99 -49.94
CA VAL A 141 -17.96 -25.44 -49.56
C VAL A 141 -19.04 -24.34 -49.65
N GLY A 142 -18.64 -23.07 -49.67
CA GLY A 142 -19.53 -21.91 -49.76
C GLY A 142 -20.04 -21.41 -48.40
N ILE A 143 -19.34 -21.69 -47.31
CA ILE A 143 -19.73 -21.33 -45.93
C ILE A 143 -18.64 -20.43 -45.33
N PRO A 144 -18.94 -19.21 -44.85
CA PRO A 144 -17.93 -18.30 -44.30
C PRO A 144 -17.14 -18.91 -43.12
N PRO A 145 -15.80 -18.72 -43.03
CA PRO A 145 -15.01 -19.18 -41.88
C PRO A 145 -15.55 -18.67 -40.55
N ALA A 146 -16.04 -17.43 -40.54
CA ALA A 146 -16.71 -16.78 -39.43
C ALA A 146 -17.80 -17.63 -38.77
N LYS A 147 -18.58 -18.39 -39.56
CA LYS A 147 -19.61 -19.28 -38.98
C LYS A 147 -18.98 -20.49 -38.26
N ALA A 148 -17.91 -21.06 -38.79
CA ALA A 148 -17.21 -22.15 -38.11
C ALA A 148 -16.55 -21.66 -36.81
N LEU A 149 -15.94 -20.47 -36.83
CA LEU A 149 -15.38 -19.83 -35.63
C LEU A 149 -16.44 -19.55 -34.56
N ALA A 150 -17.58 -18.93 -34.94
CA ALA A 150 -18.66 -18.61 -33.99
C ALA A 150 -19.18 -19.86 -33.27
N ASN A 151 -19.42 -20.95 -34.01
CA ASN A 151 -19.84 -22.23 -33.44
C ASN A 151 -18.80 -22.81 -32.47
N LEU A 152 -17.50 -22.81 -32.82
CA LEU A 152 -16.42 -23.32 -31.95
C LEU A 152 -16.25 -22.51 -30.65
N LEU A 153 -16.52 -21.21 -30.71
CA LEU A 153 -16.53 -20.31 -29.55
C LEU A 153 -17.84 -20.36 -28.76
N GLY A 154 -18.86 -21.08 -29.25
CA GLY A 154 -20.17 -21.19 -28.61
C GLY A 154 -21.04 -19.92 -28.65
N VAL A 155 -20.74 -18.95 -29.53
CA VAL A 155 -21.47 -17.67 -29.63
C VAL A 155 -22.61 -17.72 -30.66
N ASP A 156 -23.68 -16.96 -30.40
CA ASP A 156 -24.93 -17.01 -31.18
C ASP A 156 -24.80 -16.34 -32.57
N ALA A 157 -23.94 -15.32 -32.69
CA ALA A 157 -23.71 -14.59 -33.94
C ALA A 157 -22.23 -14.35 -34.24
N VAL A 158 -21.92 -14.24 -35.53
CA VAL A 158 -20.55 -13.94 -36.02
C VAL A 158 -20.06 -12.52 -35.65
N THR A 159 -20.94 -11.70 -35.09
CA THR A 159 -20.66 -10.33 -34.63
C THR A 159 -20.47 -10.21 -33.12
N ASP A 160 -20.57 -11.31 -32.39
CA ASP A 160 -20.37 -11.33 -30.94
C ASP A 160 -18.88 -11.30 -30.61
N ASP A 161 -18.52 -10.82 -29.41
CA ASP A 161 -17.14 -10.68 -28.95
C ASP A 161 -16.41 -12.04 -28.93
N PHE A 162 -15.21 -12.10 -29.49
CA PHE A 162 -14.42 -13.34 -29.61
C PHE A 162 -13.87 -13.84 -28.27
N ILE A 163 -13.67 -12.93 -27.31
CA ILE A 163 -13.44 -13.20 -25.88
C ILE A 163 -14.34 -12.24 -25.09
N PRO A 164 -15.18 -12.71 -24.15
CA PRO A 164 -16.04 -11.84 -23.34
C PRO A 164 -15.23 -10.83 -22.49
N PRO A 165 -15.65 -9.54 -22.40
CA PRO A 165 -14.89 -8.51 -21.66
C PRO A 165 -14.68 -8.80 -20.17
N ASP A 166 -15.58 -9.55 -19.53
CA ASP A 166 -15.45 -10.03 -18.16
C ASP A 166 -14.33 -11.08 -18.00
N VAL A 167 -14.17 -11.98 -18.98
CA VAL A 167 -13.03 -12.93 -19.03
C VAL A 167 -11.71 -12.18 -19.25
N VAL A 168 -11.71 -11.12 -20.06
CA VAL A 168 -10.52 -10.26 -20.24
C VAL A 168 -10.15 -9.58 -18.92
N ALA A 169 -11.13 -8.97 -18.24
CA ALA A 169 -10.90 -8.28 -16.97
C ALA A 169 -10.39 -9.24 -15.87
N ASP A 170 -11.03 -10.39 -15.68
CA ASP A 170 -10.65 -11.40 -14.69
C ASP A 170 -9.23 -11.94 -14.89
N VAL A 171 -8.84 -12.23 -16.14
CA VAL A 171 -7.47 -12.69 -16.44
C VAL A 171 -6.44 -11.59 -16.23
N MET A 172 -6.73 -10.35 -16.63
CA MET A 172 -5.86 -9.19 -16.40
C MET A 172 -5.66 -8.92 -14.90
N LEU A 173 -6.74 -8.94 -14.11
CA LEU A 173 -6.70 -8.74 -12.66
C LEU A 173 -5.89 -9.85 -11.97
N ARG A 174 -6.09 -11.12 -12.32
CA ARG A 174 -5.37 -12.23 -11.68
C ARG A 174 -3.89 -12.29 -12.06
N HIS A 175 -3.57 -12.15 -13.36
CA HIS A 175 -2.27 -12.53 -13.89
C HIS A 175 -1.38 -11.35 -14.31
N VAL A 176 -1.90 -10.13 -14.43
CA VAL A 176 -1.10 -8.89 -14.62
C VAL A 176 -1.02 -8.07 -13.34
N VAL A 177 -2.14 -7.85 -12.66
CA VAL A 177 -2.17 -7.11 -11.38
C VAL A 177 -1.75 -8.04 -10.23
N GLY A 178 -2.53 -9.09 -9.97
CA GLY A 178 -2.33 -10.04 -8.88
C GLY A 178 -1.05 -10.90 -9.00
N SER A 179 -0.30 -10.82 -10.10
CA SER A 179 1.01 -11.47 -10.21
C SER A 179 2.16 -10.59 -9.70
N HIS A 180 1.97 -9.27 -9.60
CA HIS A 180 2.95 -8.28 -9.15
C HIS A 180 3.29 -8.41 -7.64
N PRO A 181 4.56 -8.32 -7.20
CA PRO A 181 4.91 -8.53 -5.79
C PRO A 181 4.19 -7.59 -4.81
N ASN A 182 4.15 -6.29 -5.10
CA ASN A 182 3.47 -5.28 -4.26
C ASN A 182 1.93 -5.29 -4.37
N ALA A 183 1.35 -6.18 -5.18
CA ALA A 183 -0.09 -6.46 -5.23
C ALA A 183 -0.43 -7.87 -4.70
N LYS A 184 0.59 -8.70 -4.40
CA LYS A 184 0.44 -9.98 -3.68
C LYS A 184 0.52 -9.80 -2.17
N TRP A 185 1.40 -8.91 -1.71
CA TRP A 185 1.73 -8.75 -0.30
C TRP A 185 1.65 -7.30 0.14
N ARG A 186 1.16 -7.10 1.36
CA ARG A 186 1.20 -5.82 2.10
C ARG A 186 1.81 -6.03 3.48
N ARG A 187 2.22 -4.93 4.10
CA ARG A 187 2.61 -4.92 5.53
C ARG A 187 1.38 -4.97 6.44
N GLY A 188 1.62 -5.31 7.69
CA GLY A 188 0.66 -5.38 8.79
C GLY A 188 1.39 -5.63 10.12
N PRO A 189 0.68 -5.93 11.21
CA PRO A 189 1.31 -6.20 12.52
C PRO A 189 2.15 -7.49 12.48
N VAL A 190 3.05 -7.68 13.44
CA VAL A 190 3.89 -8.90 13.50
C VAL A 190 3.31 -9.88 14.51
N ASP A 191 2.58 -10.87 14.02
CA ASP A 191 1.90 -11.87 14.86
C ASP A 191 2.46 -13.30 14.70
N SER A 192 1.85 -14.28 15.38
CA SER A 192 2.30 -15.69 15.36
C SER A 192 2.00 -16.46 14.07
N GLU A 193 1.09 -15.96 13.25
CA GLU A 193 0.75 -16.47 11.91
C GLU A 193 1.53 -15.71 10.82
N HIS A 194 1.81 -14.43 11.04
CA HIS A 194 2.56 -13.50 10.17
C HIS A 194 3.85 -12.95 10.83
N PRO A 195 4.86 -13.79 11.12
CA PRO A 195 6.08 -13.39 11.84
C PRO A 195 7.07 -12.54 11.03
N ASP A 196 6.76 -12.24 9.76
CA ASP A 196 7.46 -11.30 8.89
C ASP A 196 6.65 -10.02 8.61
N GLY A 197 5.46 -9.88 9.21
CA GLY A 197 4.54 -8.76 8.99
C GLY A 197 3.92 -8.72 7.59
N LEU A 198 4.02 -9.80 6.79
CA LEU A 198 3.51 -9.83 5.42
C LEU A 198 2.15 -10.56 5.35
N TYR A 199 1.13 -9.80 4.97
CA TYR A 199 -0.23 -10.31 4.74
C TYR A 199 -0.51 -10.40 3.24
N PRO A 200 -1.27 -11.42 2.79
CA PRO A 200 -1.78 -11.44 1.43
C PRO A 200 -2.76 -10.27 1.23
N VAL A 201 -2.67 -9.63 0.07
CA VAL A 201 -3.69 -8.66 -0.40
C VAL A 201 -4.93 -9.44 -0.84
N ALA A 202 -6.12 -8.84 -0.71
CA ALA A 202 -7.35 -9.42 -1.26
C ALA A 202 -7.28 -9.67 -2.78
N GLU A 203 -8.00 -10.69 -3.28
CA GLU A 203 -8.06 -10.97 -4.72
C GLU A 203 -8.63 -9.76 -5.49
N ASN A 204 -8.00 -9.44 -6.64
CA ASN A 204 -8.30 -8.28 -7.49
C ASN A 204 -8.08 -6.89 -6.86
N SER A 205 -7.47 -6.80 -5.67
CA SER A 205 -7.22 -5.51 -4.99
C SER A 205 -5.78 -4.99 -5.10
N LEU A 206 -5.60 -3.69 -4.82
CA LEU A 206 -4.31 -3.05 -4.53
C LEU A 206 -4.26 -2.59 -3.06
N PRO A 207 -3.14 -2.79 -2.34
CA PRO A 207 -3.04 -2.39 -0.94
C PRO A 207 -2.82 -0.88 -0.80
N LEU A 208 -3.85 -0.17 -0.38
CA LEU A 208 -3.84 1.27 -0.10
C LEU A 208 -3.16 1.58 1.23
N THR A 209 -2.33 2.61 1.24
CA THR A 209 -1.59 3.13 2.39
C THR A 209 -1.76 4.64 2.51
N LEU A 210 -1.43 5.22 3.67
CA LEU A 210 -1.64 6.65 3.91
C LEU A 210 -0.77 7.54 3.00
N ILE A 211 0.43 7.09 2.60
CA ILE A 211 1.28 7.83 1.65
C ILE A 211 0.60 7.97 0.28
N ASP A 212 -0.12 6.94 -0.19
CA ASP A 212 -0.83 7.02 -1.47
C ASP A 212 -1.87 8.15 -1.41
N VAL A 213 -2.70 8.19 -0.37
CA VAL A 213 -3.73 9.24 -0.16
C VAL A 213 -3.09 10.63 -0.02
N VAL A 214 -2.05 10.76 0.79
CA VAL A 214 -1.37 12.04 1.08
C VAL A 214 -0.63 12.61 -0.14
N THR A 215 -0.13 11.73 -1.03
CA THR A 215 0.55 12.11 -2.28
C THR A 215 -0.37 12.13 -3.50
N ASN A 216 -1.66 11.81 -3.39
CA ASN A 216 -2.55 11.57 -4.55
C ASN A 216 -1.93 10.54 -5.55
N PHE A 217 -1.30 9.50 -4.98
CA PHE A 217 -0.74 8.34 -5.67
C PHE A 217 0.39 8.68 -6.67
N GLU A 218 1.16 9.75 -6.42
CA GLU A 218 2.32 10.15 -7.24
C GLU A 218 3.33 8.99 -7.43
N ASP A 219 3.54 8.17 -6.41
CA ASP A 219 4.50 7.05 -6.43
C ASP A 219 3.97 5.78 -7.12
N MET A 220 2.71 5.74 -7.59
CA MET A 220 2.05 4.51 -8.05
C MET A 220 2.75 3.84 -9.24
N ALA A 221 3.40 4.62 -10.12
CA ALA A 221 4.20 4.10 -11.23
C ALA A 221 5.59 3.57 -10.80
N GLU A 222 6.10 3.98 -9.63
CA GLU A 222 7.30 3.36 -9.02
C GLU A 222 6.90 2.08 -8.27
N ARG A 223 5.79 2.13 -7.52
CA ARG A 223 5.28 1.03 -6.69
C ARG A 223 4.72 -0.16 -7.46
N PHE A 224 4.12 0.06 -8.62
CA PHE A 224 3.56 -0.98 -9.50
C PHE A 224 4.22 -1.04 -10.89
N GLY A 225 5.41 -0.44 -10.99
CA GLY A 225 6.33 -0.53 -12.13
C GLY A 225 7.21 -1.80 -12.10
N PRO A 226 8.35 -1.81 -12.81
CA PRO A 226 9.20 -3.00 -12.91
C PRO A 226 9.81 -3.40 -11.56
N LEU A 227 9.58 -4.65 -11.12
CA LEU A 227 10.06 -5.15 -9.82
C LEU A 227 10.57 -6.60 -9.92
N GLY A 228 11.88 -6.77 -9.73
CA GLY A 228 12.55 -8.07 -9.87
C GLY A 228 12.50 -8.56 -11.32
N ASN A 229 11.77 -9.66 -11.56
CA ASN A 229 11.51 -10.17 -12.91
C ASN A 229 10.17 -9.68 -13.49
N HIS A 230 9.31 -9.04 -12.68
CA HIS A 230 8.00 -8.57 -13.12
C HIS A 230 8.16 -7.23 -13.89
N PRO A 231 7.56 -7.06 -15.08
CA PRO A 231 7.74 -5.88 -15.93
C PRO A 231 7.05 -4.61 -15.43
N GLY A 232 6.16 -4.76 -14.44
CA GLY A 232 5.24 -3.73 -13.98
C GLY A 232 3.96 -3.70 -14.80
N PHE A 233 2.87 -3.21 -14.20
CA PHE A 233 1.60 -3.00 -14.91
C PHE A 233 1.16 -1.53 -14.93
N VAL A 234 1.73 -0.67 -14.09
CA VAL A 234 1.62 0.80 -14.19
C VAL A 234 2.95 1.35 -14.67
N SER A 235 2.96 2.07 -15.80
CA SER A 235 4.15 2.77 -16.29
C SER A 235 4.08 4.29 -16.12
N GLU A 236 2.88 4.84 -15.94
CA GLU A 236 2.64 6.23 -15.58
C GLU A 236 1.28 6.35 -14.88
N ALA A 237 1.19 7.12 -13.80
CA ALA A 237 -0.04 7.50 -13.14
C ALA A 237 0.03 9.00 -12.82
N ARG A 238 -1.08 9.74 -12.96
CA ARG A 238 -1.14 11.17 -12.62
C ARG A 238 -2.50 11.57 -12.10
N GLY A 239 -2.48 12.49 -11.13
CA GLY A 239 -3.66 13.25 -10.69
C GLY A 239 -4.83 12.35 -10.30
N LEU A 240 -4.55 11.27 -9.56
CA LEU A 240 -5.61 10.56 -8.87
C LEU A 240 -6.11 11.48 -7.76
N THR A 241 -7.18 12.22 -8.02
CA THR A 241 -7.66 13.22 -7.07
C THR A 241 -8.56 12.51 -6.05
N VAL A 242 -7.94 12.00 -4.98
CA VAL A 242 -8.65 11.33 -3.87
C VAL A 242 -8.97 12.33 -2.77
N VAL A 243 -8.14 13.34 -2.58
CA VAL A 243 -8.28 14.38 -1.55
C VAL A 243 -8.45 15.79 -2.13
N GLU A 244 -9.36 16.57 -1.55
CA GLU A 244 -9.52 18.01 -1.80
C GLU A 244 -8.61 18.86 -0.90
N GLU A 245 -8.53 20.19 -1.13
CA GLU A 245 -7.70 21.11 -0.32
C GLU A 245 -8.15 21.23 1.15
N ASP A 246 -9.39 20.83 1.47
CA ASP A 246 -9.94 20.82 2.83
C ASP A 246 -9.88 19.44 3.52
N PHE A 247 -9.08 18.51 2.99
CA PHE A 247 -8.88 17.21 3.60
C PHE A 247 -8.38 17.31 5.06
N VAL A 248 -9.12 16.64 5.95
CA VAL A 248 -8.80 16.51 7.37
C VAL A 248 -9.11 15.08 7.83
N MET A 249 -8.09 14.39 8.33
CA MET A 249 -8.27 13.20 9.16
C MET A 249 -8.39 13.66 10.62
N SER A 250 -9.51 13.33 11.27
CA SER A 250 -9.70 13.57 12.70
C SER A 250 -9.65 12.22 13.43
N THR A 251 -8.93 12.15 14.55
CA THR A 251 -8.93 10.95 15.41
C THR A 251 -8.94 11.35 16.88
N LYS A 252 -9.66 10.59 17.71
CA LYS A 252 -9.66 10.75 19.16
C LYS A 252 -8.52 9.96 19.78
N VAL A 253 -7.81 10.60 20.71
CA VAL A 253 -6.65 10.06 21.43
C VAL A 253 -6.93 10.11 22.94
N ASN A 254 -6.76 8.99 23.64
CA ASN A 254 -6.54 8.97 25.08
C ASN A 254 -5.03 9.06 25.33
N ALA A 255 -4.53 10.16 25.90
CA ALA A 255 -3.10 10.28 26.20
C ALA A 255 -2.84 11.21 27.39
N ASN A 256 -1.71 10.99 28.07
CA ASN A 256 -1.11 12.00 28.94
C ASN A 256 -0.54 13.14 28.07
N ALA A 257 -1.18 14.30 28.07
CA ALA A 257 -0.81 15.45 27.24
C ALA A 257 0.41 16.24 27.79
N LEU A 258 1.24 15.63 28.63
CA LEU A 258 2.47 16.21 29.18
C LEU A 258 3.57 15.14 29.24
N PRO A 259 4.80 15.44 28.81
CA PRO A 259 5.89 14.46 28.85
C PRO A 259 6.27 14.13 30.29
N PHE A 260 6.61 12.86 30.52
CA PHE A 260 7.27 12.43 31.74
C PHE A 260 8.63 13.15 31.88
N LYS A 261 9.13 13.22 33.11
CA LYS A 261 10.43 13.84 33.42
C LYS A 261 11.40 12.76 33.85
N GLY A 262 12.54 12.73 33.18
CA GLY A 262 13.58 11.73 33.34
C GLY A 262 14.96 12.32 33.59
N ALA A 263 15.88 11.44 33.92
CA ALA A 263 17.29 11.75 34.06
C ALA A 263 18.02 11.36 32.76
N ASP A 264 18.78 12.31 32.24
CA ASP A 264 19.90 12.08 31.34
C ASP A 264 21.13 11.91 32.24
N LEU A 265 21.70 10.70 32.29
CA LEU A 265 22.81 10.34 33.15
C LEU A 265 24.14 10.92 32.65
N GLY A 266 24.40 10.83 31.35
CA GLY A 266 25.65 11.27 30.73
C GLY A 266 25.93 12.76 30.96
N LEU A 267 24.93 13.63 30.78
CA LEU A 267 24.99 15.04 31.15
C LEU A 267 24.70 15.26 32.65
N GLY A 268 23.89 14.41 33.26
CA GLY A 268 23.37 14.60 34.62
C GLY A 268 22.33 15.72 34.66
N SER A 269 21.36 15.67 33.74
CA SER A 269 20.38 16.73 33.49
C SER A 269 18.93 16.21 33.52
N VAL A 270 17.93 17.11 33.51
CA VAL A 270 16.51 16.71 33.41
C VAL A 270 16.08 16.68 31.95
N ALA A 271 15.83 15.47 31.45
CA ALA A 271 15.26 15.22 30.14
C ALA A 271 13.73 14.98 30.22
N SER A 272 13.10 14.83 29.06
CA SER A 272 11.67 14.50 28.92
C SER A 272 11.44 13.42 27.88
N ILE A 273 10.44 12.57 28.15
CA ILE A 273 10.05 11.41 27.37
C ILE A 273 8.53 11.34 27.23
N ASN A 274 8.07 10.87 26.07
CA ASN A 274 6.69 10.51 25.78
C ASN A 274 6.55 8.98 25.60
N SER A 275 6.46 8.21 26.68
CA SER A 275 6.11 6.78 26.62
C SER A 275 4.64 6.60 26.20
N VAL A 276 4.36 6.71 24.90
CA VAL A 276 3.06 6.40 24.28
C VAL A 276 2.95 4.90 24.00
N GLY A 277 4.08 4.25 23.67
CA GLY A 277 4.14 2.86 23.23
C GLY A 277 3.44 1.88 24.18
N SER A 278 3.70 1.98 25.49
CA SER A 278 3.14 1.05 26.48
C SER A 278 1.66 1.25 26.83
N GLN A 279 0.99 2.26 26.25
CA GLN A 279 -0.44 2.51 26.47
C GLN A 279 -1.31 2.20 25.24
N ILE A 280 -0.72 1.92 24.06
CA ILE A 280 -1.39 2.05 22.77
C ILE A 280 -2.69 1.23 22.59
N GLU A 281 -2.76 0.02 23.14
CA GLU A 281 -3.98 -0.81 23.13
C GLU A 281 -5.22 -0.10 23.75
N THR A 282 -5.00 1.02 24.47
CA THR A 282 -6.05 1.83 25.13
C THR A 282 -6.08 3.29 24.68
N VAL A 283 -5.17 3.71 23.79
CA VAL A 283 -5.07 5.08 23.27
C VAL A 283 -6.21 5.42 22.30
N HIS A 284 -6.76 4.42 21.59
CA HIS A 284 -7.82 4.60 20.61
C HIS A 284 -8.93 3.55 20.75
N ASP A 285 -10.20 3.96 20.66
CA ASP A 285 -11.36 3.07 20.53
C ASP A 285 -12.00 3.22 19.14
N TYR A 286 -11.45 2.53 18.14
CA TYR A 286 -11.98 2.58 16.77
C TYR A 286 -13.31 1.85 16.58
N SER A 287 -13.78 1.09 17.58
CA SER A 287 -15.10 0.46 17.57
C SER A 287 -16.25 1.48 17.68
N ASP A 288 -15.97 2.67 18.22
CA ASP A 288 -16.89 3.81 18.25
C ASP A 288 -16.77 4.66 16.95
N PRO A 289 -17.87 4.80 16.17
CA PRO A 289 -17.88 5.61 14.95
C PRO A 289 -17.55 7.10 15.18
N GLU A 290 -17.55 7.62 16.42
CA GLU A 290 -17.12 8.99 16.71
C GLU A 290 -15.60 9.16 16.96
N TRP A 291 -14.76 8.12 16.91
CA TRP A 291 -13.31 8.22 17.22
C TRP A 291 -12.37 8.42 16.04
N MET A 292 -12.92 8.34 14.84
CA MET A 292 -12.25 8.68 13.60
C MET A 292 -13.25 9.37 12.68
N ASP A 293 -12.75 10.29 11.85
CA ASP A 293 -13.49 10.90 10.75
C ASP A 293 -12.51 11.28 9.64
N ILE A 294 -12.93 11.19 8.38
CA ILE A 294 -12.14 11.65 7.24
C ILE A 294 -13.04 12.54 6.39
N GLN A 295 -12.67 13.82 6.30
CA GLN A 295 -13.36 14.82 5.49
C GLN A 295 -12.47 15.25 4.31
N GLY A 296 -13.06 15.82 3.26
CA GLY A 296 -12.34 16.24 2.06
C GLY A 296 -11.85 15.09 1.17
N LEU A 297 -12.50 13.92 1.23
CA LEU A 297 -12.36 12.86 0.22
C LEU A 297 -13.31 13.14 -0.96
N VAL A 298 -12.84 12.86 -2.18
CA VAL A 298 -13.62 13.05 -3.42
C VAL A 298 -14.69 11.93 -3.55
N PRO A 299 -15.98 12.26 -3.78
CA PRO A 299 -17.08 11.27 -3.82
C PRO A 299 -16.92 10.13 -4.83
N ASP A 300 -16.36 10.43 -6.00
CA ASP A 300 -16.03 9.50 -7.08
C ASP A 300 -14.56 9.74 -7.46
N PRO A 301 -13.59 9.01 -6.87
CA PRO A 301 -12.17 9.25 -7.11
C PRO A 301 -11.78 8.75 -8.52
N MET A 302 -11.09 9.61 -9.28
CA MET A 302 -10.77 9.37 -10.70
C MET A 302 -9.27 9.51 -10.98
N VAL A 303 -8.71 8.63 -11.81
CA VAL A 303 -7.33 8.72 -12.31
C VAL A 303 -7.30 9.59 -13.56
N SER A 304 -6.78 10.82 -13.47
CA SER A 304 -6.74 11.73 -14.62
C SER A 304 -5.84 11.24 -15.77
N GLN A 305 -4.80 10.45 -15.45
CA GLN A 305 -4.09 9.64 -16.43
C GLN A 305 -3.59 8.35 -15.77
N LEU A 306 -3.84 7.20 -16.39
CA LEU A 306 -3.30 5.90 -16.01
C LEU A 306 -2.77 5.18 -17.26
N THR A 307 -1.48 4.84 -17.28
CA THR A 307 -0.86 4.07 -18.37
C THR A 307 -0.62 2.64 -17.92
N PHE A 308 -1.51 1.75 -18.34
CA PHE A 308 -1.33 0.31 -18.17
C PHE A 308 -0.29 -0.24 -19.16
N ARG A 309 0.42 -1.30 -18.75
CA ARG A 309 1.31 -2.07 -19.62
C ARG A 309 1.02 -3.58 -19.58
N VAL A 310 1.07 -4.21 -20.75
CA VAL A 310 1.19 -5.67 -20.93
C VAL A 310 2.38 -5.91 -21.85
N VAL A 311 3.19 -6.94 -21.57
CA VAL A 311 4.37 -7.26 -22.36
C VAL A 311 4.13 -8.46 -23.29
N GLU A 312 4.76 -8.42 -24.45
CA GLU A 312 4.79 -9.49 -25.45
C GLU A 312 5.98 -10.44 -25.20
N ASN A 313 5.95 -11.67 -25.71
CA ASN A 313 7.15 -12.49 -25.84
C ASN A 313 7.94 -12.13 -27.12
N ASP A 314 9.28 -12.16 -27.09
CA ASP A 314 10.15 -11.93 -28.27
C ASP A 314 9.99 -12.98 -29.43
N GLN A 315 9.02 -13.90 -29.35
CA GLN A 315 8.88 -15.05 -30.25
C GLN A 315 7.42 -15.50 -30.44
N PHE A 316 7.01 -15.74 -31.69
CA PHE A 316 5.74 -16.39 -32.01
C PHE A 316 5.59 -17.76 -31.30
N ILE A 317 4.63 -17.84 -30.39
CA ILE A 317 4.28 -19.01 -29.59
C ILE A 317 3.25 -19.84 -30.35
N LEU A 318 3.73 -20.90 -31.01
CA LEU A 318 2.89 -21.89 -31.70
C LEU A 318 2.01 -22.66 -30.71
N GLY A 319 0.79 -23.00 -31.15
CA GLY A 319 -0.17 -23.75 -30.35
C GLY A 319 0.26 -25.18 -29.99
N GLY A 320 -0.35 -25.72 -28.94
CA GLY A 320 -0.28 -27.12 -28.54
C GLY A 320 -0.64 -28.09 -29.66
N THR A 321 0.13 -29.17 -29.77
CA THR A 321 0.02 -30.23 -30.80
C THR A 321 -0.41 -31.58 -30.23
N SER A 322 -0.69 -31.64 -28.93
CA SER A 322 -1.08 -32.83 -28.20
C SER A 322 -2.17 -32.52 -27.17
N ARG A 323 -3.15 -33.43 -27.09
CA ARG A 323 -4.23 -33.42 -26.10
C ARG A 323 -3.76 -33.82 -24.69
N GLU A 324 -2.49 -34.21 -24.54
CA GLU A 324 -1.92 -34.59 -23.24
C GLU A 324 -0.94 -33.52 -22.72
N PRO A 325 -1.01 -33.11 -21.43
CA PRO A 325 -1.91 -33.63 -20.39
C PRO A 325 -3.36 -33.21 -20.62
N LEU A 326 -4.31 -34.15 -20.47
CA LEU A 326 -5.73 -33.90 -20.70
C LEU A 326 -6.27 -32.71 -19.90
N GLY A 327 -6.74 -31.68 -20.61
CA GLY A 327 -7.25 -30.42 -20.06
C GLY A 327 -6.23 -29.26 -20.08
N GLN A 328 -5.03 -29.48 -20.62
CA GLN A 328 -3.97 -28.47 -20.75
C GLN A 328 -3.22 -28.59 -22.09
N GLY A 329 -2.89 -29.83 -22.50
CA GLY A 329 -2.07 -30.09 -23.68
C GLY A 329 -0.61 -29.68 -23.50
N ASN A 330 0.17 -29.78 -24.59
CA ASN A 330 1.61 -29.46 -24.61
C ASN A 330 1.92 -28.06 -25.16
N SER A 331 1.03 -27.08 -24.97
CA SER A 331 1.24 -25.72 -25.44
C SER A 331 2.45 -25.08 -24.72
N PRO A 332 3.45 -24.54 -25.44
CA PRO A 332 4.59 -23.86 -24.82
C PRO A 332 4.19 -22.61 -24.04
N ALA A 333 3.03 -22.02 -24.37
CA ALA A 333 2.48 -20.88 -23.64
C ALA A 333 2.29 -21.14 -22.13
N TRP A 334 2.04 -22.38 -21.69
CA TRP A 334 1.85 -22.69 -20.27
C TRP A 334 3.11 -22.49 -19.41
N ASP A 335 4.30 -22.57 -20.00
CA ASP A 335 5.59 -22.40 -19.32
C ASP A 335 6.04 -20.93 -19.26
N LEU A 336 5.27 -20.00 -19.85
CA LEU A 336 5.56 -18.56 -19.86
C LEU A 336 5.14 -17.87 -18.53
N PRO A 337 5.80 -16.76 -18.16
CA PRO A 337 5.37 -15.90 -17.05
C PRO A 337 3.92 -15.42 -17.19
N GLU A 338 3.20 -15.37 -16.06
CA GLU A 338 1.76 -15.10 -16.00
C GLU A 338 1.32 -13.76 -16.66
N TRP A 339 2.21 -12.77 -16.67
CA TRP A 339 1.97 -11.42 -17.18
C TRP A 339 2.27 -11.22 -18.68
N GLU A 340 2.80 -12.23 -19.39
CA GLU A 340 3.07 -12.15 -20.84
C GLU A 340 1.79 -12.36 -21.65
N PHE A 341 1.61 -11.60 -22.73
CA PHE A 341 0.39 -11.55 -23.55
C PHE A 341 -0.09 -12.95 -23.97
N GLU A 342 0.81 -13.82 -24.41
CA GLU A 342 0.51 -15.17 -24.89
C GLU A 342 0.00 -16.07 -23.76
N ARG A 343 0.54 -15.88 -22.55
CA ARG A 343 0.10 -16.58 -21.33
C ARG A 343 -1.30 -16.13 -20.89
N LEU A 344 -1.59 -14.83 -21.00
CA LEU A 344 -2.90 -14.24 -20.73
C LEU A 344 -3.95 -14.72 -21.73
N ILE A 345 -3.67 -14.66 -23.03
CA ILE A 345 -4.60 -15.12 -24.07
C ILE A 345 -4.93 -16.60 -23.90
N VAL A 346 -3.97 -17.44 -23.50
CA VAL A 346 -4.23 -18.86 -23.25
C VAL A 346 -5.11 -19.09 -22.01
N GLU A 347 -4.99 -18.28 -20.94
CA GLU A 347 -5.97 -18.34 -19.84
C GLU A 347 -7.36 -17.87 -20.28
N MET A 348 -7.46 -16.76 -21.02
CA MET A 348 -8.74 -16.27 -21.55
C MET A 348 -9.41 -17.33 -22.44
N GLY A 349 -8.65 -17.92 -23.36
CA GLY A 349 -9.11 -19.00 -24.23
C GLY A 349 -9.51 -20.26 -23.46
N ARG A 350 -8.83 -20.60 -22.36
CA ARG A 350 -9.20 -21.71 -21.47
C ARG A 350 -10.51 -21.43 -20.74
N GLN A 351 -10.73 -20.18 -20.29
CA GLN A 351 -12.00 -19.77 -19.68
C GLN A 351 -13.16 -19.78 -20.69
N VAL A 352 -12.96 -19.31 -21.92
CA VAL A 352 -13.95 -19.42 -23.00
C VAL A 352 -14.25 -20.90 -23.30
N ALA A 353 -13.23 -21.73 -23.49
CA ALA A 353 -13.39 -23.16 -23.77
C ALA A 353 -14.18 -23.91 -22.68
N ALA A 354 -14.00 -23.54 -21.41
CA ALA A 354 -14.73 -24.12 -20.28
C ALA A 354 -16.24 -23.75 -20.27
N GLN A 355 -16.67 -22.74 -21.02
CA GLN A 355 -18.07 -22.34 -21.16
C GLN A 355 -18.75 -23.01 -22.37
N VAL A 356 -17.99 -23.48 -23.37
CA VAL A 356 -18.52 -24.12 -24.58
C VAL A 356 -18.89 -25.59 -24.31
N PRO A 357 -20.16 -26.01 -24.44
CA PRO A 357 -20.53 -27.41 -24.27
C PRO A 357 -20.01 -28.28 -25.43
N ALA A 358 -19.60 -29.51 -25.11
CA ALA A 358 -19.13 -30.48 -26.11
C ALA A 358 -20.18 -30.73 -27.21
N HIS A 359 -19.82 -30.45 -28.46
CA HIS A 359 -20.73 -30.55 -29.62
C HIS A 359 -19.99 -30.86 -30.93
N CYS A 360 -20.75 -31.18 -31.97
CA CYS A 360 -20.25 -31.35 -33.34
C CYS A 360 -21.19 -30.67 -34.33
N ASP A 361 -20.69 -29.74 -35.12
CA ASP A 361 -21.39 -29.10 -36.21
C ASP A 361 -20.98 -29.68 -37.57
N THR A 362 -21.95 -29.93 -38.42
CA THR A 362 -21.73 -30.46 -39.78
C THR A 362 -22.13 -29.42 -40.82
N TYR A 363 -21.21 -29.13 -41.71
CA TYR A 363 -21.31 -28.07 -42.70
C TYR A 363 -21.61 -28.68 -44.08
N GLU A 364 -22.87 -28.59 -44.51
CA GLU A 364 -23.33 -29.15 -45.79
C GLU A 364 -22.96 -28.27 -46.99
N LEU A 365 -22.52 -28.91 -48.08
CA LEU A 365 -22.54 -28.32 -49.42
C LEU A 365 -23.97 -27.91 -49.80
N GLY A 366 -24.11 -26.92 -50.69
CA GLY A 366 -25.41 -26.53 -51.29
C GLY A 366 -26.13 -27.63 -52.10
N THR A 367 -25.58 -28.85 -52.16
CA THR A 367 -26.22 -30.07 -52.68
C THR A 367 -26.96 -30.89 -51.62
N GLY A 368 -26.88 -30.52 -50.34
CA GLY A 368 -27.38 -31.33 -49.22
C GLY A 368 -26.50 -32.54 -48.92
N ALA A 369 -25.18 -32.31 -48.82
CA ALA A 369 -24.19 -33.35 -48.56
C ALA A 369 -23.09 -32.78 -47.66
N ASP A 370 -22.76 -33.51 -46.59
CA ASP A 370 -21.72 -33.16 -45.62
C ASP A 370 -20.40 -32.82 -46.32
N ALA A 371 -19.80 -31.68 -45.98
CA ALA A 371 -18.52 -31.24 -46.54
C ALA A 371 -17.39 -31.39 -45.52
N PHE A 372 -17.62 -30.89 -44.30
CA PHE A 372 -16.80 -31.18 -43.13
C PHE A 372 -17.62 -31.12 -41.84
N THR A 373 -17.12 -31.76 -40.80
CA THR A 373 -17.63 -31.67 -39.43
C THR A 373 -16.54 -31.07 -38.55
N ALA A 374 -16.90 -30.10 -37.72
CA ALA A 374 -16.04 -29.60 -36.64
C ALA A 374 -16.65 -30.01 -35.31
N CYS A 375 -15.84 -30.53 -34.40
CA CYS A 375 -16.25 -30.91 -33.05
C CYS A 375 -15.36 -30.24 -32.01
N ILE A 376 -15.94 -29.97 -30.84
CA ILE A 376 -15.23 -29.61 -29.60
C ILE A 376 -15.67 -30.58 -28.49
N ASP A 377 -14.73 -31.05 -27.68
CA ASP A 377 -15.01 -31.98 -26.58
C ASP A 377 -15.18 -31.30 -25.21
N GLU A 378 -15.43 -32.10 -24.16
CA GLU A 378 -15.65 -31.62 -22.79
C GLU A 378 -14.41 -31.02 -22.11
N TYR A 379 -13.27 -31.00 -22.80
CA TYR A 379 -12.01 -30.38 -22.37
C TYR A 379 -11.61 -29.22 -23.29
N GLY A 380 -12.43 -28.84 -24.27
CA GLY A 380 -12.11 -27.80 -25.25
C GLY A 380 -11.21 -28.25 -26.41
N TRP A 381 -11.00 -29.56 -26.60
CA TRP A 381 -10.18 -30.06 -27.72
C TRP A 381 -10.99 -30.05 -29.02
N VAL A 382 -10.46 -29.38 -30.05
CA VAL A 382 -11.10 -29.18 -31.34
C VAL A 382 -10.57 -30.19 -32.37
N THR A 383 -11.47 -30.77 -33.16
CA THR A 383 -11.15 -31.66 -34.29
C THR A 383 -11.99 -31.31 -35.51
N MET A 384 -11.38 -31.29 -36.70
CA MET A 384 -12.10 -31.12 -37.97
C MET A 384 -11.86 -32.33 -38.89
N GLU A 385 -12.94 -32.88 -39.46
CA GLU A 385 -12.89 -34.00 -40.42
C GLU A 385 -13.60 -33.63 -41.72
N THR A 386 -12.97 -33.85 -42.88
CA THR A 386 -13.55 -33.50 -44.19
C THR A 386 -14.06 -34.73 -44.95
N PHE A 387 -15.26 -34.62 -45.53
CA PHE A 387 -15.93 -35.72 -46.20
C PHE A 387 -15.20 -36.07 -47.51
N ASN A 388 -14.85 -37.35 -47.69
CA ASN A 388 -14.05 -37.86 -48.81
C ASN A 388 -12.68 -37.18 -49.04
N GLY A 389 -12.13 -36.45 -48.05
CA GLY A 389 -10.88 -35.71 -48.22
C GLY A 389 -11.02 -34.45 -49.08
N LEU A 390 -12.11 -33.70 -48.89
CA LEU A 390 -12.28 -32.35 -49.45
C LEU A 390 -11.34 -31.38 -48.72
N GLY A 391 -10.28 -30.93 -49.39
CA GLY A 391 -9.28 -30.03 -48.81
C GLY A 391 -8.48 -30.67 -47.68
N ASN A 392 -7.69 -29.84 -46.99
CA ASN A 392 -7.05 -30.19 -45.73
C ASN A 392 -7.90 -29.60 -44.59
N PRO A 393 -8.35 -30.37 -43.59
CA PRO A 393 -8.78 -29.77 -42.33
C PRO A 393 -7.56 -29.18 -41.60
N PRO A 394 -7.75 -28.11 -40.80
CA PRO A 394 -6.81 -27.73 -39.76
C PRO A 394 -6.40 -28.90 -38.85
N PRO A 395 -5.18 -28.91 -38.30
CA PRO A 395 -4.77 -29.91 -37.32
C PRO A 395 -5.64 -29.80 -36.05
N PRO A 396 -5.86 -30.92 -35.33
CA PRO A 396 -6.56 -30.88 -34.06
C PRO A 396 -5.67 -30.27 -32.96
N GLY A 397 -6.27 -29.43 -32.12
CA GLY A 397 -5.62 -28.65 -31.06
C GLY A 397 -6.66 -28.20 -30.02
N TYR A 398 -6.24 -27.59 -28.91
CA TYR A 398 -7.20 -27.01 -27.97
C TYR A 398 -7.71 -25.65 -28.46
N LEU A 399 -8.94 -25.27 -28.09
CA LEU A 399 -9.51 -23.99 -28.50
C LEU A 399 -8.61 -22.80 -28.12
N TRP A 400 -8.02 -22.79 -26.91
CA TRP A 400 -7.09 -21.73 -26.49
C TRP A 400 -5.82 -21.63 -27.36
N ASP A 401 -5.33 -22.75 -27.90
CA ASP A 401 -4.18 -22.75 -28.81
C ASP A 401 -4.53 -22.09 -30.16
N LEU A 402 -5.76 -22.30 -30.64
CA LEU A 402 -6.27 -21.65 -31.85
C LEU A 402 -6.51 -20.15 -31.61
N ILE A 403 -7.01 -19.77 -30.42
CA ILE A 403 -7.21 -18.38 -30.02
C ILE A 403 -5.85 -17.66 -29.89
N LEU A 404 -4.84 -18.31 -29.29
CA LEU A 404 -3.47 -17.80 -29.14
C LEU A 404 -2.83 -17.42 -30.48
N GLU A 405 -2.90 -18.30 -31.49
CA GLU A 405 -2.30 -18.02 -32.80
C GLU A 405 -3.03 -16.87 -33.53
N ILE A 406 -4.37 -16.80 -33.42
CA ILE A 406 -5.15 -15.68 -33.97
C ILE A 406 -4.79 -14.36 -33.26
N ALA A 407 -4.64 -14.40 -31.94
CA ALA A 407 -4.38 -13.21 -31.14
C ALA A 407 -3.01 -12.60 -31.47
N GLN A 408 -1.95 -13.42 -31.57
CA GLN A 408 -0.64 -12.96 -32.01
C GLN A 408 -0.70 -12.40 -33.44
N VAL A 409 -1.29 -13.12 -34.40
CA VAL A 409 -1.44 -12.62 -35.79
C VAL A 409 -2.17 -11.27 -35.86
N ARG A 410 -3.09 -10.98 -34.91
CA ARG A 410 -3.75 -9.69 -34.77
C ARG A 410 -2.95 -8.64 -33.99
N LEU A 411 -2.17 -9.03 -32.99
CA LEU A 411 -1.28 -8.11 -32.26
C LEU A 411 -0.20 -7.51 -33.19
N HIS A 412 0.22 -8.24 -34.22
CA HIS A 412 1.23 -7.83 -35.20
C HIS A 412 0.67 -7.21 -36.49
N ASP A 413 -0.63 -6.86 -36.51
CA ASP A 413 -1.24 -6.11 -37.63
C ASP A 413 -0.46 -4.83 -37.97
N GLY A 414 -0.42 -4.48 -39.26
CA GLY A 414 0.43 -3.39 -39.75
C GLY A 414 1.91 -3.75 -39.94
N GLY A 415 2.37 -4.89 -39.39
CA GLY A 415 3.71 -5.45 -39.62
C GLY A 415 4.74 -5.07 -38.56
N LEU A 416 4.35 -5.06 -37.28
CA LEU A 416 5.28 -5.09 -36.14
C LEU A 416 6.03 -6.42 -36.12
N ALA A 417 7.31 -6.43 -35.76
CA ALA A 417 8.00 -7.70 -35.50
C ALA A 417 7.61 -8.28 -34.12
N GLU A 418 7.85 -9.57 -33.92
CA GLU A 418 7.80 -10.19 -32.59
C GLU A 418 8.76 -9.43 -31.63
N GLY A 419 8.30 -9.12 -30.42
CA GLY A 419 8.95 -8.25 -29.44
C GLY A 419 8.80 -6.74 -29.68
N GLU A 420 8.03 -6.29 -30.69
CA GLU A 420 7.76 -4.87 -30.97
C GLU A 420 6.31 -4.43 -30.67
N ALA A 421 5.42 -5.34 -30.25
CA ALA A 421 4.00 -5.09 -29.99
C ALA A 421 3.64 -5.00 -28.49
N ASP A 422 4.64 -4.77 -27.65
CA ASP A 422 4.55 -4.37 -26.23
C ASP A 422 3.46 -3.29 -26.02
N VAL A 423 2.40 -3.63 -25.27
CA VAL A 423 1.18 -2.81 -25.18
C VAL A 423 1.30 -1.81 -24.05
N ALA A 424 1.33 -0.52 -24.39
CA ALA A 424 1.18 0.59 -23.42
C ALA A 424 -0.08 1.40 -23.73
N LEU A 425 -0.96 1.55 -22.73
CA LEU A 425 -2.31 2.11 -22.88
C LEU A 425 -2.55 3.22 -21.86
N SER A 426 -2.34 4.47 -22.29
CA SER A 426 -2.70 5.67 -21.51
C SER A 426 -4.20 5.92 -21.61
N LEU A 427 -4.87 5.84 -20.47
CA LEU A 427 -6.29 6.09 -20.27
C LEU A 427 -6.48 7.34 -19.42
N HIS A 428 -7.63 8.00 -19.55
CA HIS A 428 -7.88 9.33 -18.97
C HIS A 428 -9.19 9.39 -18.21
N ASP A 429 -9.19 10.13 -17.10
CA ASP A 429 -10.37 10.36 -16.24
C ASP A 429 -11.13 9.06 -15.91
N VAL A 430 -10.40 8.01 -15.51
CA VAL A 430 -10.97 6.69 -15.20
C VAL A 430 -11.44 6.67 -13.74
N SER A 431 -12.74 6.48 -13.51
CA SER A 431 -13.28 6.27 -12.15
C SER A 431 -12.73 4.96 -11.56
N VAL A 432 -12.29 5.03 -10.31
CA VAL A 432 -11.87 3.88 -9.49
C VAL A 432 -13.06 2.98 -9.14
N GLY A 433 -14.28 3.54 -9.07
CA GLY A 433 -15.52 2.79 -8.84
C GLY A 433 -15.75 2.33 -7.39
N VAL A 434 -15.13 2.99 -6.41
CA VAL A 434 -15.33 2.74 -4.96
C VAL A 434 -15.86 4.02 -4.30
N GLU A 435 -16.97 3.90 -3.57
CA GLU A 435 -17.63 5.01 -2.88
C GLU A 435 -16.84 5.46 -1.62
N THR A 436 -16.82 6.76 -1.34
CA THR A 436 -16.09 7.33 -0.18
C THR A 436 -16.47 6.71 1.16
N ASP A 437 -17.77 6.50 1.42
CA ASP A 437 -18.27 5.93 2.68
C ASP A 437 -17.74 4.50 2.91
N GLU A 438 -17.54 3.72 1.84
CA GLU A 438 -16.98 2.37 1.93
C GLU A 438 -15.48 2.42 2.23
N LEU A 439 -14.72 3.30 1.57
CA LEU A 439 -13.29 3.47 1.82
C LEU A 439 -13.02 3.90 3.27
N ILE A 440 -13.83 4.81 3.81
CA ILE A 440 -13.78 5.21 5.24
C ILE A 440 -14.10 4.01 6.14
N ALA A 441 -15.15 3.24 5.85
CA ALA A 441 -15.53 2.08 6.67
C ALA A 441 -14.45 0.99 6.70
N GLN A 442 -13.85 0.66 5.56
CA GLN A 442 -12.72 -0.27 5.46
C GLN A 442 -11.51 0.26 6.25
N THR A 443 -11.13 1.51 6.04
CA THR A 443 -10.00 2.16 6.74
C THR A 443 -10.13 2.04 8.26
N ARG A 444 -11.31 2.31 8.80
CA ARG A 444 -11.55 2.25 10.25
C ARG A 444 -11.43 0.84 10.80
N SER A 445 -12.00 -0.15 10.11
CA SER A 445 -11.91 -1.55 10.54
C SER A 445 -10.48 -2.10 10.46
N ASN A 446 -9.67 -1.60 9.53
CA ASN A 446 -8.27 -2.00 9.38
C ASN A 446 -7.36 -1.36 10.43
N LEU A 447 -7.62 -0.12 10.83
CA LEU A 447 -6.93 0.54 11.95
C LEU A 447 -7.39 0.00 13.31
N GLU A 448 -8.65 -0.44 13.45
CA GLU A 448 -9.15 -1.20 14.62
C GLU A 448 -8.42 -2.55 14.77
N GLN A 449 -8.07 -3.21 13.65
CA GLN A 449 -7.30 -4.46 13.63
C GLN A 449 -5.78 -4.26 13.77
N ASN A 450 -5.27 -3.04 13.59
CA ASN A 450 -3.84 -2.73 13.68
C ASN A 450 -3.59 -1.36 14.35
N PRO A 451 -3.83 -1.23 15.67
CA PRO A 451 -3.52 0.01 16.40
C PRO A 451 -2.02 0.32 16.44
N GLU A 452 -1.15 -0.69 16.32
CA GLU A 452 0.31 -0.51 16.30
C GLU A 452 0.81 0.34 15.13
N ALA A 453 0.15 0.28 13.96
CA ALA A 453 0.46 1.17 12.83
C ALA A 453 0.31 2.66 13.17
N LEU A 454 -0.46 3.00 14.19
CA LEU A 454 -0.64 4.38 14.67
C LEU A 454 0.27 4.73 15.86
N ARG A 455 1.20 3.86 16.26
CA ARG A 455 2.13 4.10 17.37
C ARG A 455 3.12 5.22 17.05
N GLU A 456 3.76 5.13 15.90
CA GLU A 456 4.68 6.17 15.41
C GLU A 456 3.91 7.47 15.10
N PHE A 457 2.69 7.35 14.60
CA PHE A 457 1.76 8.45 14.33
C PHE A 457 1.40 9.22 15.61
N ALA A 458 0.91 8.53 16.65
CA ALA A 458 0.57 9.12 17.95
C ALA A 458 1.81 9.67 18.68
N SER A 459 2.95 9.00 18.56
CA SER A 459 4.23 9.46 19.13
C SER A 459 4.69 10.77 18.49
N LEU A 460 4.69 10.87 17.16
CA LEU A 460 5.04 12.10 16.44
C LEU A 460 4.13 13.29 16.82
N ILE A 461 2.80 13.08 16.88
CA ILE A 461 1.87 14.18 17.10
C ILE A 461 1.87 14.65 18.55
N THR A 462 2.30 13.80 19.49
CA THR A 462 2.52 14.19 20.89
C THR A 462 3.92 14.72 21.17
N ASP A 463 4.90 14.56 20.25
CA ASP A 463 6.32 14.63 20.59
C ASP A 463 6.72 15.94 21.29
N SER A 464 7.24 15.76 22.50
CA SER A 464 7.84 16.80 23.32
C SER A 464 9.10 16.32 24.05
N THR A 465 9.70 15.24 23.53
CA THR A 465 10.92 14.59 24.01
C THR A 465 12.10 15.56 23.91
N GLN A 466 12.85 15.74 25.00
CA GLN A 466 13.92 16.73 25.07
C GLN A 466 15.06 16.27 25.97
N GLY A 467 16.28 16.28 25.42
CA GLY A 467 17.38 15.52 26.00
C GLY A 467 17.20 14.02 25.76
N ASP A 468 18.18 13.23 26.17
CA ASP A 468 18.24 11.81 25.89
C ASP A 468 18.28 11.09 27.25
N ALA A 469 17.11 10.70 27.77
CA ALA A 469 16.97 10.13 29.11
C ALA A 469 17.24 8.62 29.15
N ASP A 470 17.72 8.15 30.29
CA ASP A 470 17.94 6.72 30.60
C ASP A 470 16.81 6.13 31.46
N PHE A 471 16.12 6.99 32.22
CA PHE A 471 14.93 6.62 32.98
C PHE A 471 14.03 7.80 33.31
N TYR A 472 12.75 7.54 33.55
CA TYR A 472 11.75 8.54 33.92
C TYR A 472 10.97 8.19 35.20
N TYR A 473 10.37 9.23 35.81
CA TYR A 473 9.65 9.13 37.09
C TYR A 473 8.14 9.05 36.88
N VAL A 474 7.54 7.94 37.32
CA VAL A 474 6.11 7.62 37.21
C VAL A 474 5.47 7.56 38.61
N ARG A 475 4.20 7.96 38.70
CA ARG A 475 3.43 7.94 39.95
C ARG A 475 2.02 7.39 39.77
N VAL A 476 1.89 6.08 39.92
CA VAL A 476 0.61 5.34 39.91
C VAL A 476 -0.39 5.94 40.91
N GLY A 477 -1.62 6.15 40.42
CA GLY A 477 -2.70 6.85 41.11
C GLY A 477 -3.42 6.05 42.21
N HIS A 478 -4.59 6.52 42.61
CA HIS A 478 -5.51 5.74 43.48
C HIS A 478 -6.49 4.86 42.69
N GLU A 479 -6.46 4.95 41.35
CA GLU A 479 -7.41 4.28 40.45
C GLU A 479 -6.80 3.02 39.81
N GLY A 480 -5.47 2.93 39.73
CA GLY A 480 -4.72 1.69 39.50
C GLY A 480 -4.72 0.73 40.70
N LEU A 481 -4.21 -0.50 40.49
CA LEU A 481 -4.25 -1.58 41.48
C LEU A 481 -3.61 -1.18 42.82
N ALA A 482 -4.16 -1.69 43.92
CA ALA A 482 -3.80 -1.26 45.27
C ALA A 482 -2.36 -1.63 45.68
N GLU A 483 -1.73 -2.59 45.00
CA GLU A 483 -0.32 -2.96 45.17
C GLU A 483 0.62 -2.02 44.40
N ASP A 484 0.26 -1.63 43.18
CA ASP A 484 1.03 -0.75 42.30
C ASP A 484 1.16 0.69 42.83
N GLN A 485 0.20 1.15 43.65
CA GLN A 485 0.14 2.55 44.11
C GLN A 485 1.41 2.96 44.84
N GLY A 486 2.16 3.90 44.25
CA GLY A 486 3.50 4.21 44.71
C GLY A 486 4.12 5.41 44.01
N ASP A 487 5.44 5.39 43.98
CA ASP A 487 6.35 6.29 43.26
C ASP A 487 7.39 5.35 42.64
N TRP A 488 7.61 5.46 41.33
CA TRP A 488 8.37 4.47 40.55
C TRP A 488 9.37 5.14 39.61
N LEU A 489 10.49 4.47 39.33
CA LEU A 489 11.35 4.79 38.20
C LEU A 489 11.18 3.70 37.13
N PHE A 490 10.98 4.13 35.90
CA PHE A 490 10.86 3.30 34.71
C PHE A 490 12.14 3.53 33.89
N PHE A 491 12.93 2.48 33.67
CA PHE A 491 14.09 2.54 32.78
C PHE A 491 13.63 2.37 31.33
N ILE A 492 14.18 3.16 30.41
CA ILE A 492 13.68 3.28 29.03
C ILE A 492 13.83 1.97 28.23
N ASP A 493 13.01 1.80 27.19
CA ASP A 493 13.19 0.79 26.15
C ASP A 493 13.69 1.42 24.82
N GLU A 494 13.69 0.64 23.75
CA GLU A 494 14.11 1.09 22.41
C GLU A 494 13.09 2.04 21.76
N ASP A 495 11.83 2.02 22.23
CA ASP A 495 10.71 2.80 21.70
C ASP A 495 10.63 4.22 22.31
N ASP A 496 11.14 4.39 23.53
CA ASP A 496 11.31 5.69 24.20
C ASP A 496 12.41 6.58 23.56
N LEU A 497 13.15 6.06 22.57
CA LEU A 497 14.23 6.78 21.91
C LEU A 497 13.72 7.89 20.99
N ARG A 498 14.17 9.12 21.27
CA ARG A 498 13.92 10.31 20.45
C ARG A 498 14.27 10.05 18.97
N LEU A 499 13.37 10.43 18.07
CA LEU A 499 13.55 10.27 16.62
C LEU A 499 14.19 11.52 15.97
N ASP A 500 14.72 11.34 14.77
CA ASP A 500 15.19 12.40 13.87
C ASP A 500 14.10 12.85 12.87
N ASP A 501 14.40 13.89 12.07
CA ASP A 501 13.49 14.43 11.05
C ASP A 501 13.08 13.40 9.96
N GLU A 502 13.75 12.24 9.92
CA GLU A 502 13.49 11.13 9.00
C GLU A 502 12.84 9.91 9.69
N GLY A 503 12.46 10.04 10.97
CA GLY A 503 11.73 9.03 11.74
C GLY A 503 12.61 7.91 12.33
N ARG A 504 13.93 8.11 12.47
CA ARG A 504 14.86 7.09 13.01
C ARG A 504 15.37 7.48 14.40
N PRO A 505 15.70 6.52 15.29
CA PRO A 505 16.35 6.83 16.56
C PRO A 505 17.63 7.66 16.39
N VAL A 506 17.79 8.69 17.22
CA VAL A 506 18.96 9.59 17.20
C VAL A 506 20.24 8.96 17.77
N ARG A 507 20.11 7.79 18.42
CA ARG A 507 21.14 6.96 19.03
C ARG A 507 20.70 5.49 19.01
N ASP A 508 21.65 4.56 19.10
CA ASP A 508 21.37 3.12 19.22
C ASP A 508 20.95 2.77 20.67
N TYR A 509 20.10 1.76 20.87
CA TYR A 509 19.79 1.23 22.22
C TYR A 509 20.94 0.35 22.73
N ALA A 510 22.01 0.98 23.26
CA ALA A 510 23.30 0.33 23.48
C ALA A 510 23.50 -0.34 24.86
N TYR A 511 22.56 -0.21 25.80
CA TYR A 511 22.72 -0.60 27.21
C TYR A 511 23.10 -2.09 27.43
N GLU A 512 24.30 -2.39 27.96
CA GLU A 512 24.68 -3.77 28.34
C GLU A 512 23.80 -4.35 29.46
N ALA A 513 23.25 -3.50 30.34
CA ALA A 513 22.54 -3.90 31.55
C ALA A 513 21.37 -2.95 31.91
N PRO A 514 20.27 -2.92 31.12
CA PRO A 514 19.15 -2.03 31.37
C PRO A 514 18.43 -2.32 32.70
N GLY A 515 17.88 -1.28 33.34
CA GLY A 515 17.18 -1.34 34.62
C GLY A 515 18.01 -0.90 35.83
N PHE A 516 17.54 -1.24 37.04
CA PHE A 516 18.08 -0.72 38.30
C PHE A 516 18.64 -1.81 39.20
N PHE A 517 19.74 -1.52 39.91
CA PHE A 517 20.52 -2.52 40.67
C PHE A 517 20.80 -2.08 42.12
N ALA A 518 21.04 -3.05 43.00
CA ALA A 518 21.34 -2.82 44.43
C ALA A 518 22.83 -2.64 44.74
N ASP A 519 23.72 -2.86 43.77
CA ASP A 519 25.17 -2.78 43.91
C ASP A 519 25.84 -2.18 42.67
N ALA A 520 26.96 -1.49 42.88
CA ALA A 520 27.72 -0.78 41.84
C ALA A 520 28.44 -1.70 40.83
N ASP A 521 28.45 -3.02 41.09
CA ASP A 521 28.94 -4.03 40.15
C ASP A 521 27.81 -4.56 39.24
N LEU A 522 26.60 -4.03 39.38
CA LEU A 522 25.38 -4.39 38.64
C LEU A 522 25.04 -5.88 38.72
N HIS A 523 25.36 -6.54 39.84
CA HIS A 523 25.14 -7.98 40.04
C HIS A 523 23.72 -8.31 40.52
N THR A 524 23.08 -7.40 41.25
CA THR A 524 21.76 -7.62 41.88
C THR A 524 20.71 -6.68 41.29
N LYS A 525 20.04 -7.08 40.21
CA LYS A 525 18.91 -6.31 39.66
C LYS A 525 17.75 -6.23 40.68
N LEU A 526 17.16 -5.04 40.79
CA LEU A 526 16.00 -4.69 41.62
C LEU A 526 14.74 -4.41 40.80
N SER A 527 14.90 -3.99 39.54
CA SER A 527 13.79 -3.74 38.63
C SER A 527 13.18 -5.02 38.05
N THR A 528 11.94 -4.93 37.57
CA THR A 528 11.22 -6.03 36.91
C THR A 528 10.40 -5.53 35.72
N LEU A 529 10.05 -6.47 34.84
CA LEU A 529 9.04 -6.31 33.77
C LEU A 529 7.62 -6.67 34.25
N GLU A 530 7.36 -6.72 35.56
CA GLU A 530 6.00 -7.00 36.05
C GLU A 530 5.06 -5.82 35.71
N ALA A 531 3.79 -6.12 35.42
CA ALA A 531 2.84 -5.12 34.94
C ALA A 531 2.57 -4.05 36.02
N VAL A 532 2.72 -2.77 35.68
CA VAL A 532 2.44 -1.63 36.56
C VAL A 532 1.73 -0.54 35.76
N ASP A 533 0.51 -0.15 36.17
CA ASP A 533 -0.33 0.82 35.43
C ASP A 533 -0.58 0.44 33.95
N GLY A 534 -0.57 -0.87 33.65
CA GLY A 534 -0.69 -1.45 32.30
C GLY A 534 0.65 -1.76 31.62
N ASP A 535 1.72 -1.07 32.01
CA ASP A 535 3.04 -1.17 31.36
C ASP A 535 3.74 -2.52 31.60
N VAL A 536 4.10 -3.21 30.52
CA VAL A 536 4.88 -4.48 30.55
C VAL A 536 6.25 -4.39 29.86
N ALA A 537 6.55 -3.30 29.15
CA ALA A 537 7.78 -3.16 28.36
C ALA A 537 8.98 -2.71 29.19
N HIS A 538 8.78 -1.72 30.08
CA HIS A 538 9.88 -1.06 30.80
C HIS A 538 10.41 -1.87 31.98
N GLU A 539 11.69 -1.69 32.33
CA GLU A 539 12.31 -2.21 33.56
C GLU A 539 12.01 -1.27 34.74
N LYS A 540 11.13 -1.69 35.66
CA LYS A 540 10.46 -0.82 36.63
C LYS A 540 10.89 -1.10 38.07
N VAL A 541 11.14 -0.06 38.87
CA VAL A 541 11.45 -0.19 40.31
C VAL A 541 10.69 0.84 41.17
N ARG A 542 10.16 0.39 42.31
CA ARG A 542 9.44 1.21 43.30
C ARG A 542 10.43 1.92 44.22
N VAL A 543 10.23 3.22 44.51
CA VAL A 543 11.21 4.06 45.21
C VAL A 543 10.69 4.88 46.39
N GLU A 544 11.40 4.79 47.52
CA GLU A 544 11.19 5.56 48.75
C GLU A 544 12.37 6.52 49.04
N PRO A 545 12.15 7.64 49.77
CA PRO A 545 13.23 8.54 50.18
C PRO A 545 14.28 7.83 51.04
N GLY A 546 15.54 7.93 50.65
CA GLY A 546 16.68 7.25 51.28
C GLY A 546 17.20 6.03 50.52
N ASP A 547 16.48 5.55 49.49
CA ASP A 547 16.95 4.47 48.63
C ASP A 547 18.21 4.87 47.83
N VAL A 548 19.01 3.87 47.47
CA VAL A 548 20.19 3.99 46.64
C VAL A 548 20.13 2.91 45.57
N LEU A 549 20.16 3.33 44.31
CA LEU A 549 20.13 2.48 43.13
C LEU A 549 21.42 2.68 42.33
N TYR A 550 21.81 1.66 41.58
CA TYR A 550 22.89 1.72 40.60
C TYR A 550 22.35 1.42 39.22
N VAL A 551 22.90 2.10 38.21
CA VAL A 551 22.38 2.13 36.84
C VAL A 551 23.54 2.36 35.85
N LEU A 552 23.33 1.97 34.60
CA LEU A 552 24.23 2.16 33.46
C LEU A 552 23.62 3.21 32.50
N ASP A 553 24.44 4.07 31.88
CA ASP A 553 24.03 4.82 30.69
C ASP A 553 24.32 4.03 29.39
N ASP A 554 24.11 4.65 28.22
CA ASP A 554 24.35 4.05 26.90
C ASP A 554 25.83 4.09 26.46
N ASP A 555 26.70 4.75 27.23
CA ASP A 555 28.14 4.90 27.03
C ASP A 555 28.93 3.94 27.98
N ASP A 556 28.25 2.90 28.51
CA ASP A 556 28.67 1.94 29.55
C ASP A 556 29.10 2.57 30.90
N ALA A 557 28.79 3.84 31.14
CA ALA A 557 29.18 4.53 32.37
C ALA A 557 28.23 4.21 33.53
N ARG A 558 28.79 4.12 34.73
CA ARG A 558 28.07 3.67 35.93
C ARG A 558 27.70 4.84 36.82
N PHE A 559 26.47 4.84 37.34
CA PHE A 559 25.96 5.89 38.21
C PHE A 559 25.36 5.35 39.50
N GLU A 560 25.57 6.09 40.59
CA GLU A 560 24.81 5.97 41.83
C GLU A 560 23.67 7.00 41.82
N VAL A 561 22.43 6.53 41.97
CA VAL A 561 21.22 7.35 42.08
C VAL A 561 20.73 7.26 43.53
N ARG A 562 20.72 8.38 44.25
CA ARG A 562 20.15 8.44 45.62
C ARG A 562 18.82 9.18 45.63
N LEU A 563 17.83 8.59 46.28
CA LEU A 563 16.49 9.14 46.43
C LEU A 563 16.46 10.12 47.62
N GLY A 564 16.26 11.41 47.34
CA GLY A 564 16.16 12.45 48.37
C GLY A 564 14.78 12.57 49.01
N ASP A 565 14.66 13.44 50.01
CA ASP A 565 13.37 13.85 50.57
C ASP A 565 12.48 14.46 49.46
N LYS A 566 11.26 13.92 49.27
CA LYS A 566 10.35 14.33 48.19
C LYS A 566 9.86 15.79 48.40
N PRO A 567 10.16 16.74 47.48
CA PRO A 567 9.78 18.16 47.64
C PRO A 567 8.27 18.40 47.70
N SER A 568 7.49 17.53 47.05
CA SER A 568 6.03 17.46 47.17
C SER A 568 5.53 16.08 46.71
N ARG A 569 4.21 15.81 46.77
CA ARG A 569 3.62 14.53 46.35
C ARG A 569 3.94 14.15 44.89
N SER A 570 4.13 15.11 43.99
CA SER A 570 4.36 14.85 42.56
C SER A 570 5.82 15.04 42.13
N TRP A 571 6.76 15.10 43.08
CA TRP A 571 8.17 15.42 42.83
C TRP A 571 9.08 14.44 43.57
N VAL A 572 10.14 13.99 42.90
CA VAL A 572 11.24 13.24 43.51
C VAL A 572 12.54 14.01 43.31
N HIS A 573 13.37 14.02 44.34
CA HIS A 573 14.70 14.62 44.31
C HIS A 573 15.74 13.50 44.16
N LEU A 574 16.72 13.67 43.27
CA LEU A 574 17.72 12.65 42.98
C LEU A 574 19.13 13.25 43.01
N SER A 575 20.05 12.65 43.76
CA SER A 575 21.48 12.93 43.57
C SER A 575 22.08 11.88 42.63
N LEU A 576 22.49 12.28 41.43
CA LEU A 576 23.23 11.44 40.47
C LEU A 576 24.73 11.60 40.71
N THR A 577 25.47 10.50 40.89
CA THR A 577 26.94 10.52 40.97
C THR A 577 27.54 9.52 40.00
N ARG A 578 28.36 9.99 39.06
CA ARG A 578 29.11 9.11 38.13
C ARG A 578 30.22 8.38 38.89
N LEU A 579 30.32 7.07 38.71
CA LEU A 579 31.25 6.18 39.41
C LEU A 579 32.48 5.81 38.56
N GLU A 580 32.30 5.59 37.27
CA GLU A 580 33.35 5.23 36.27
C GLU A 580 33.11 5.93 34.93
#